data_AF-A0A3D5FJ71-F1
#
_entry.id   AF-A0A3D5FJ71-F1
#
_cell.length_a   1.000
_cell.length_b   1.000
_cell.length_c   1.000
_cell.angle_alpha   90.00
_cell.angle_beta   90.00
_cell.angle_gamma   90.00
#
_symmetry.space_group_name_H-M   'P 1'
#
loop_
_entity.id
_entity.type
_entity.pdbx_description
1 polymer ?
#
loop_
_entity_poly.entity_id
_entity_poly.type
_entity_poly.pdbx_seq_one_letter_code
_entity_poly.pdbx_strand_id
1 'polypeptide(L)'
;MAAGLELFDRYLGHVVAQPGVEVLTGRQLLNLLPDNAADRVFSIAELADMLTFSSGAIEHRFVDADTVLAPSEIFALVVEALLQIMLTITDEETENSADTALDLTQMRVVVGQDTPLGPVRRQATTLQPDAPLASDQLLEAAIDVDRYLQHHGRMPDAIWLGSEAIAPADFLITAADLLRKMAAAQRSRQVTLPSTIPLRTGHLDSERHVHDDVWNWVVFAKDFDAPGLIELARLQAWTLKPALLHYG
;
A
#
# COMPACT_ATOMS: atom_id res chain seq x y z
N MET A 1 39.50 -0.02 25.25
CA MET A 1 38.16 -0.63 25.43
C MET A 1 37.45 -0.07 26.67
N ALA A 2 38.07 -0.08 27.86
CA ALA A 2 37.49 0.46 29.10
C ALA A 2 37.01 1.94 29.02
N ALA A 3 37.85 2.85 28.50
CA ALA A 3 37.49 4.26 28.36
C ALA A 3 36.31 4.54 27.41
N GLY A 4 36.07 3.65 26.43
CA GLY A 4 34.93 3.76 25.52
C GLY A 4 33.62 3.36 26.18
N LEU A 5 33.65 2.33 27.03
CA LEU A 5 32.50 1.88 27.83
C LEU A 5 32.12 2.92 28.89
N GLU A 6 33.09 3.53 29.59
CA GLU A 6 32.81 4.63 30.53
C GLU A 6 32.19 5.85 29.84
N LEU A 7 32.66 6.20 28.64
CA LEU A 7 32.08 7.29 27.88
C LEU A 7 30.63 7.00 27.48
N PHE A 8 30.36 5.78 26.99
CA PHE A 8 29.02 5.34 26.62
C PHE A 8 28.07 5.32 27.83
N ASP A 9 28.51 4.78 28.96
CA ASP A 9 27.71 4.71 30.20
C ASP A 9 27.32 6.10 30.71
N ARG A 10 28.28 7.04 30.72
CA ARG A 10 28.01 8.45 31.11
C ARG A 10 27.05 9.14 30.13
N TYR A 11 27.18 8.88 28.83
CA TYR A 11 26.27 9.43 27.83
C TYR A 11 24.85 8.87 27.99
N LEU A 12 24.71 7.55 28.11
CA LEU A 12 23.43 6.90 28.31
C LEU A 12 22.77 7.38 29.61
N GLY A 13 23.53 7.46 30.71
CA GLY A 13 23.06 7.99 31.99
C GLY A 13 22.56 9.42 31.89
N HIS A 14 23.21 10.28 31.10
CA HIS A 14 22.74 11.66 30.86
C HIS A 14 21.42 11.70 30.07
N VAL A 15 21.25 10.83 29.07
CA VAL A 15 20.01 10.75 28.27
C VAL A 15 18.85 10.24 29.13
N VAL A 16 19.06 9.17 29.89
CA VAL A 16 18.02 8.54 30.72
C VAL A 16 17.63 9.41 31.92
N ALA A 17 18.50 10.31 32.38
CA ALA A 17 18.18 11.24 33.46
C ALA A 17 17.21 12.37 33.05
N GLN A 18 16.89 12.53 31.77
CA GLN A 18 15.96 13.58 31.31
C GLN A 18 14.50 13.21 31.64
N PRO A 19 13.67 14.17 32.13
CA PRO A 19 12.25 13.92 32.35
C PRO A 19 11.54 13.49 31.06
N GLY A 20 10.73 12.43 31.15
CA GLY A 20 9.96 11.91 30.02
C GLY A 20 10.75 10.99 29.07
N VAL A 21 11.99 10.62 29.41
CA VAL A 21 12.75 9.59 28.70
C VAL A 21 12.56 8.24 29.40
N GLU A 22 12.14 7.24 28.64
CA GLU A 22 12.00 5.85 29.10
C GLU A 22 12.89 4.93 28.26
N VAL A 23 13.53 3.96 28.91
CA VAL A 23 14.30 2.91 28.23
C VAL A 23 13.39 1.73 27.94
N LEU A 24 13.11 1.51 26.66
CA LEU A 24 12.28 0.42 26.19
C LEU A 24 13.12 -0.63 25.45
N THR A 25 12.79 -1.89 25.65
CA THR A 25 13.24 -2.98 24.78
C THR A 25 12.46 -2.99 23.48
N GLY A 26 13.00 -3.59 22.42
CA GLY A 26 12.29 -3.74 21.15
C GLY A 26 10.91 -4.41 21.31
N ARG A 27 10.78 -5.39 22.22
CA ARG A 27 9.51 -6.03 22.51
C ARG A 27 8.50 -5.10 23.20
N GLN A 28 8.96 -4.24 24.11
CA GLN A 28 8.08 -3.23 24.71
C GLN A 28 7.62 -2.21 23.68
N LEU A 29 8.48 -1.83 22.73
CA LEU A 29 8.11 -0.93 21.65
C LEU A 29 6.98 -1.50 20.78
N LEU A 30 7.05 -2.79 20.43
CA LEU A 30 5.99 -3.47 19.68
C LEU A 30 4.66 -3.53 20.46
N ASN A 31 4.70 -3.64 21.79
CA ASN A 31 3.49 -3.59 22.62
C ASN A 31 2.90 -2.18 22.75
N LEU A 32 3.74 -1.15 22.70
CA LEU A 32 3.32 0.26 22.79
C LEU A 32 2.80 0.81 21.47
N LEU A 33 3.30 0.26 20.35
CA LEU A 33 2.93 0.62 18.99
C LEU A 33 2.44 -0.64 18.26
N PRO A 34 1.32 -1.24 18.70
CA PRO A 34 0.79 -2.43 18.06
C PRO A 34 0.31 -2.12 16.64
N ASP A 35 0.54 -3.06 15.73
CA ASP A 35 -0.06 -3.02 14.41
C ASP A 35 -1.40 -3.76 14.42
N ASN A 36 -2.49 -3.02 14.62
CA ASN A 36 -3.84 -3.59 14.69
C ASN A 36 -4.46 -3.85 13.30
N ALA A 37 -3.72 -3.59 12.21
CA ALA A 37 -4.21 -3.85 10.87
C ALA A 37 -4.14 -5.33 10.48
N ALA A 38 -3.14 -6.07 10.96
CA ALA A 38 -2.90 -7.47 10.61
C ALA A 38 -4.13 -8.35 10.88
N ASP A 39 -4.40 -9.31 9.98
CA ASP A 39 -5.57 -10.20 9.98
C ASP A 39 -6.93 -9.52 9.89
N ARG A 40 -6.98 -8.19 9.73
CA ARG A 40 -8.27 -7.51 9.61
C ARG A 40 -8.94 -7.91 8.30
N VAL A 41 -10.18 -8.36 8.43
CA VAL A 41 -11.01 -8.78 7.30
C VAL A 41 -11.90 -7.62 6.86
N PHE A 42 -11.98 -7.38 5.56
CA PHE A 42 -12.86 -6.39 4.96
C PHE A 42 -13.83 -7.02 3.98
N SER A 43 -15.08 -6.58 4.00
CA SER A 43 -15.96 -6.72 2.85
C SER A 43 -15.53 -5.79 1.72
N ILE A 44 -15.93 -6.12 0.49
CA ILE A 44 -15.68 -5.23 -0.67
C ILE A 44 -16.34 -3.86 -0.50
N ALA A 45 -17.49 -3.79 0.19
CA ALA A 45 -18.16 -2.53 0.48
C ALA A 45 -17.33 -1.65 1.42
N GLU A 46 -16.83 -2.20 2.53
CA GLU A 46 -15.97 -1.49 3.48
C GLU A 46 -14.67 -1.03 2.81
N LEU A 47 -14.03 -1.92 2.04
CA LEU A 47 -12.84 -1.57 1.26
C LEU A 47 -13.13 -0.41 0.30
N ALA A 48 -14.18 -0.52 -0.51
CA ALA A 48 -14.56 0.50 -1.49
C ALA A 48 -14.85 1.87 -0.84
N ASP A 49 -15.47 1.90 0.33
CA ASP A 49 -15.75 3.14 1.05
C ASP A 49 -14.44 3.84 1.52
N MET A 50 -13.36 3.08 1.79
CA MET A 50 -12.04 3.62 2.12
C MET A 50 -11.21 4.08 0.92
N LEU A 51 -11.48 3.55 -0.29
CA LEU A 51 -10.70 3.79 -1.51
C LEU A 51 -10.96 5.17 -2.16
N THR A 52 -11.03 6.21 -1.35
CA THR A 52 -11.27 7.59 -1.79
C THR A 52 -9.96 8.37 -1.92
N PHE A 53 -9.55 8.61 -3.16
CA PHE A 53 -8.29 9.29 -3.49
C PHE A 53 -8.58 10.62 -4.19
N SER A 54 -8.72 11.69 -3.40
CA SER A 54 -8.88 13.04 -3.93
C SER A 54 -7.71 13.40 -4.83
N SER A 55 -7.97 13.80 -6.08
CA SER A 55 -6.94 14.14 -7.08
C SER A 55 -5.86 13.06 -7.30
N GLY A 56 -6.15 11.78 -6.99
CA GLY A 56 -5.20 10.68 -7.14
C GLY A 56 -4.11 10.62 -6.06
N ALA A 57 -4.22 11.40 -4.98
CA ALA A 57 -3.27 11.37 -3.87
C ALA A 57 -3.46 10.12 -3.01
N ILE A 58 -2.41 9.31 -2.88
CA ILE A 58 -2.37 8.06 -2.10
C ILE A 58 -1.64 8.30 -0.77
N GLU A 59 -2.25 7.87 0.31
CA GLU A 59 -1.70 7.92 1.67
C GLU A 59 -2.26 6.78 2.53
N HIS A 60 -1.73 6.65 3.75
CA HIS A 60 -2.32 5.80 4.78
C HIS A 60 -3.81 6.13 5.00
N ARG A 61 -4.60 5.13 5.39
CA ARG A 61 -6.03 5.27 5.67
C ARG A 61 -6.37 4.75 7.05
N PHE A 62 -7.03 5.58 7.85
CA PHE A 62 -7.64 5.15 9.10
C PHE A 62 -8.90 4.34 8.80
N VAL A 63 -8.96 3.14 9.35
CA VAL A 63 -10.16 2.28 9.33
C VAL A 63 -11.05 2.64 10.51
N ASP A 64 -10.43 2.82 11.68
CA ASP A 64 -11.03 3.31 12.91
C ASP A 64 -9.95 4.06 13.73
N ALA A 65 -10.22 4.35 15.00
CA ALA A 65 -9.31 5.13 15.85
C ALA A 65 -7.96 4.42 16.11
N ASP A 66 -7.93 3.10 16.09
CA ASP A 66 -6.79 2.28 16.51
C ASP A 66 -6.19 1.46 15.37
N THR A 67 -6.81 1.48 14.18
CA THR A 67 -6.42 0.71 13.00
C THR A 67 -6.14 1.62 11.82
N VAL A 68 -4.93 1.54 11.28
CA VAL A 68 -4.48 2.30 10.13
C VAL A 68 -3.80 1.40 9.11
N LEU A 69 -4.16 1.56 7.85
CA LEU A 69 -3.59 0.84 6.72
C LEU A 69 -2.52 1.69 6.04
N ALA A 70 -1.36 1.10 5.78
CA ALA A 70 -0.34 1.66 4.91
C ALA A 70 -0.80 1.59 3.44
N PRO A 71 -0.31 2.49 2.57
CA PRO A 71 -0.58 2.44 1.13
C PRO A 71 -0.32 1.07 0.48
N SER A 72 0.73 0.35 0.88
CA SER A 72 1.06 -0.97 0.33
C SER A 72 0.10 -2.07 0.80
N GLU A 73 -0.47 -1.95 2.00
CA GLU A 73 -1.53 -2.85 2.48
C GLU A 73 -2.82 -2.62 1.71
N ILE A 74 -3.19 -1.36 1.46
CA ILE A 74 -4.33 -1.00 0.61
C ILE A 74 -4.13 -1.56 -0.80
N PHE A 75 -2.92 -1.44 -1.36
CA PHE A 75 -2.57 -2.03 -2.65
C PHE A 75 -2.80 -3.54 -2.69
N ALA A 76 -2.30 -4.27 -1.68
CA ALA A 76 -2.47 -5.72 -1.59
C ALA A 76 -3.96 -6.13 -1.44
N LEU A 77 -4.73 -5.44 -0.61
CA LEU A 77 -6.17 -5.68 -0.45
C LEU A 77 -6.95 -5.47 -1.76
N VAL A 78 -6.59 -4.44 -2.53
CA VAL A 78 -7.19 -4.18 -3.84
C VAL A 78 -6.85 -5.28 -4.84
N VAL A 79 -5.61 -5.75 -4.85
CA VAL A 79 -5.18 -6.88 -5.68
C VAL A 79 -5.96 -8.15 -5.32
N GLU A 80 -6.10 -8.45 -4.02
CA GLU A 80 -6.87 -9.61 -3.55
C GLU A 80 -8.36 -9.51 -3.95
N ALA A 81 -8.96 -8.32 -3.86
CA ALA A 81 -10.33 -8.08 -4.30
C ALA A 81 -10.51 -8.34 -5.80
N LEU A 82 -9.57 -7.88 -6.63
CA LEU A 82 -9.56 -8.15 -8.07
C LEU A 82 -9.42 -9.65 -8.37
N LEU A 83 -8.60 -10.38 -7.61
CA LEU A 83 -8.47 -11.83 -7.75
C LEU A 83 -9.77 -12.56 -7.46
N GLN A 84 -10.48 -12.20 -6.39
CA GLN A 84 -11.76 -12.83 -6.07
C GLN A 84 -12.83 -12.57 -7.14
N ILE A 85 -12.84 -11.36 -7.70
CA ILE A 85 -13.70 -11.03 -8.85
C ILE A 85 -13.34 -11.91 -10.04
N MET A 86 -12.05 -12.03 -10.37
CA MET A 86 -11.60 -12.86 -11.49
C MET A 86 -12.02 -14.31 -11.34
N LEU A 87 -11.76 -14.91 -10.17
CA LEU A 87 -12.11 -16.30 -9.89
C LEU A 87 -13.62 -16.55 -10.04
N THR A 88 -14.44 -15.61 -9.56
CA THR A 88 -15.91 -15.69 -9.71
C THR A 88 -16.34 -15.68 -11.17
N ILE A 89 -15.69 -14.87 -12.01
CA ILE A 89 -16.00 -14.80 -13.45
C ILE A 89 -15.53 -16.06 -14.18
N THR A 90 -14.41 -16.66 -13.76
CA THR A 90 -13.87 -17.87 -14.42
C THR A 90 -14.58 -19.16 -14.02
N ASP A 91 -15.13 -19.23 -12.80
CA ASP A 91 -15.84 -20.42 -12.30
C ASP A 91 -17.23 -20.59 -12.96
N GLU A 92 -17.81 -19.52 -13.50
CA GLU A 92 -19.05 -19.57 -14.28
C GLU A 92 -18.76 -19.92 -15.75
N GLU A 93 -18.46 -21.20 -16.03
CA GLU A 93 -18.30 -21.75 -17.38
C GLU A 93 -19.62 -21.68 -18.20
N THR A 94 -20.07 -20.53 -18.71
CA THR A 94 -20.98 -20.47 -19.87
C THR A 94 -21.07 -19.09 -20.51
N GLU A 95 -20.72 -19.01 -21.81
CA GLU A 95 -21.07 -17.99 -22.82
C GLU A 95 -21.30 -16.54 -22.32
N ASN A 96 -20.27 -15.68 -22.51
CA ASN A 96 -20.20 -14.23 -22.22
C ASN A 96 -19.96 -13.85 -20.74
N SER A 97 -18.71 -14.00 -20.30
CA SER A 97 -18.16 -13.54 -19.01
C SER A 97 -18.42 -12.07 -18.64
N ALA A 98 -18.78 -11.22 -19.61
CA ALA A 98 -19.15 -9.82 -19.37
C ALA A 98 -20.52 -9.64 -18.69
N ASP A 99 -21.41 -10.64 -18.76
CA ASP A 99 -22.76 -10.59 -18.18
C ASP A 99 -22.90 -11.45 -16.91
N THR A 100 -21.82 -12.10 -16.46
CA THR A 100 -21.77 -12.82 -15.17
C THR A 100 -22.11 -11.86 -14.04
N ALA A 101 -23.12 -12.27 -13.26
CA ALA A 101 -23.61 -11.53 -12.12
C ALA A 101 -22.63 -11.65 -10.95
N LEU A 102 -22.04 -10.54 -10.52
CA LEU A 102 -21.14 -10.54 -9.38
C LEU A 102 -21.89 -10.24 -8.08
N ASP A 103 -21.78 -11.13 -7.10
CA ASP A 103 -22.21 -10.84 -5.73
C ASP A 103 -21.01 -10.47 -4.85
N LEU A 104 -20.67 -9.16 -4.87
CA LEU A 104 -19.59 -8.60 -4.06
C LEU A 104 -19.84 -8.71 -2.55
N THR A 105 -21.06 -9.03 -2.11
CA THR A 105 -21.41 -9.09 -0.68
C THR A 105 -20.85 -10.35 0.01
N GLN A 106 -20.49 -11.37 -0.76
CA GLN A 106 -19.88 -12.60 -0.23
C GLN A 106 -18.34 -12.55 -0.21
N MET A 107 -17.74 -11.64 -0.97
CA MET A 107 -16.28 -11.49 -1.08
C MET A 107 -15.67 -10.84 0.16
N ARG A 108 -14.54 -11.35 0.62
CA ARG A 108 -13.84 -10.89 1.83
C ARG A 108 -12.35 -10.91 1.59
N VAL A 109 -11.68 -9.78 1.80
CA VAL A 109 -10.23 -9.66 1.70
C VAL A 109 -9.60 -9.50 3.08
N VAL A 110 -8.33 -9.87 3.23
CA VAL A 110 -7.67 -9.92 4.54
C VAL A 110 -6.34 -9.19 4.49
N VAL A 111 -6.08 -8.36 5.49
CA VAL A 111 -4.76 -7.75 5.65
C VAL A 111 -3.76 -8.83 6.03
N GLY A 112 -2.70 -8.96 5.23
CA GLY A 112 -1.61 -9.90 5.51
C GLY A 112 -0.92 -9.62 6.83
N GLN A 113 -0.25 -10.65 7.37
CA GLN A 113 0.57 -10.53 8.59
C GLN A 113 1.74 -9.56 8.42
N ASP A 114 2.34 -9.55 7.23
CA ASP A 114 3.48 -8.70 6.89
C ASP A 114 3.03 -7.57 5.96
N THR A 115 3.38 -6.33 6.29
CA THR A 115 3.19 -5.17 5.42
C THR A 115 4.11 -5.29 4.19
N PRO A 116 3.57 -5.36 2.95
CA PRO A 116 4.41 -5.42 1.76
C PRO A 116 5.27 -4.16 1.62
N LEU A 117 6.52 -4.33 1.19
CA LEU A 117 7.39 -3.19 0.88
C LEU A 117 6.93 -2.47 -0.39
N GLY A 118 7.31 -1.20 -0.53
CA GLY A 118 7.13 -0.47 -1.78
C GLY A 118 8.01 -0.99 -2.92
N PRO A 119 7.83 -0.48 -4.16
CA PRO A 119 8.73 -0.78 -5.27
C PRO A 119 10.18 -0.35 -4.95
N VAL A 120 11.15 -0.89 -5.68
CA VAL A 120 12.58 -0.52 -5.50
C VAL A 120 13.11 0.32 -6.64
N ARG A 121 12.31 0.51 -7.70
CA ARG A 121 12.57 1.42 -8.80
C ARG A 121 11.30 2.14 -9.20
N ARG A 122 11.44 3.41 -9.58
CA ARG A 122 10.35 4.18 -10.18
C ARG A 122 10.23 3.83 -11.66
N GLN A 123 9.10 3.24 -12.05
CA GLN A 123 8.70 3.10 -13.44
C GLN A 123 7.48 4.00 -13.70
N ALA A 124 7.52 4.77 -14.80
CA ALA A 124 6.38 5.56 -15.23
C ALA A 124 5.40 4.71 -16.06
N THR A 125 4.13 5.07 -16.00
CA THR A 125 3.10 4.52 -16.89
C THR A 125 3.38 4.93 -18.34
N THR A 126 3.27 4.00 -19.28
CA THR A 126 3.51 4.24 -20.71
C THR A 126 2.28 4.75 -21.46
N LEU A 127 1.09 4.49 -20.92
CA LEU A 127 -0.19 4.95 -21.47
C LEU A 127 -0.53 6.38 -21.05
N GLN A 128 -1.35 7.04 -21.88
CA GLN A 128 -1.86 8.37 -21.57
C GLN A 128 -2.98 8.30 -20.51
N PRO A 129 -3.12 9.31 -19.63
CA PRO A 129 -4.26 9.41 -18.72
C PRO A 129 -5.61 9.26 -19.46
N ASP A 130 -6.59 8.63 -18.81
CA ASP A 130 -7.90 8.30 -19.38
C ASP A 130 -7.90 7.33 -20.58
N ALA A 131 -6.75 6.77 -20.97
CA ALA A 131 -6.72 5.71 -21.97
C ALA A 131 -7.65 4.54 -21.57
N PRO A 132 -8.46 4.01 -22.50
CA PRO A 132 -9.33 2.89 -22.21
C PRO A 132 -8.50 1.62 -21.98
N LEU A 133 -8.73 0.96 -20.86
CA LEU A 133 -8.17 -0.34 -20.50
C LEU A 133 -9.28 -1.38 -20.53
N ALA A 134 -8.97 -2.58 -21.02
CA ALA A 134 -9.88 -3.70 -20.89
C ALA A 134 -9.84 -4.21 -19.42
N SER A 135 -11.00 -4.41 -18.81
CA SER A 135 -11.07 -4.74 -17.38
C SER A 135 -10.54 -6.15 -17.08
N ASP A 136 -10.66 -7.06 -18.04
CA ASP A 136 -10.07 -8.40 -18.00
C ASP A 136 -8.53 -8.33 -17.88
N GLN A 137 -7.87 -7.46 -18.64
CA GLN A 137 -6.42 -7.26 -18.56
C GLN A 137 -6.01 -6.73 -17.18
N LEU A 138 -6.80 -5.84 -16.57
CA LEU A 138 -6.53 -5.36 -15.21
C LEU A 138 -6.63 -6.50 -14.19
N LEU A 139 -7.66 -7.35 -14.30
CA LEU A 139 -7.86 -8.51 -13.44
C LEU A 139 -6.75 -9.56 -13.64
N GLU A 140 -6.35 -9.84 -14.88
CA GLU A 140 -5.25 -10.76 -15.20
C GLU A 140 -3.94 -10.27 -14.60
N ALA A 141 -3.66 -8.98 -14.73
CA ALA A 141 -2.46 -8.39 -14.14
C ALA A 141 -2.46 -8.47 -12.62
N ALA A 142 -3.62 -8.43 -11.96
CA ALA A 142 -3.71 -8.63 -10.51
C ALA A 142 -3.18 -10.01 -10.08
N ILE A 143 -3.32 -11.04 -10.94
CA ILE A 143 -2.75 -12.38 -10.68
C ILE A 143 -1.23 -12.33 -10.65
N ASP A 144 -0.61 -11.66 -11.61
CA ASP A 144 0.85 -11.54 -11.66
C ASP A 144 1.38 -10.67 -10.52
N VAL A 145 0.65 -9.61 -10.17
CA VAL A 145 0.98 -8.75 -9.03
C VAL A 145 0.90 -9.50 -7.71
N ASP A 146 -0.16 -10.29 -7.48
CA ASP A 146 -0.27 -11.12 -6.27
C ASP A 146 0.90 -12.11 -6.18
N ARG A 147 1.17 -12.88 -7.24
CA ARG A 147 2.33 -13.80 -7.26
C ARG A 147 3.63 -13.06 -6.95
N TYR A 148 3.80 -11.86 -7.48
CA TYR A 148 4.98 -11.03 -7.21
C TYR A 148 5.06 -10.64 -5.74
N LEU A 149 3.96 -10.18 -5.14
CA LEU A 149 3.86 -9.85 -3.71
C LEU A 149 4.19 -11.06 -2.84
N GLN A 150 3.58 -12.22 -3.11
CA GLN A 150 3.81 -13.45 -2.35
C GLN A 150 5.27 -13.93 -2.47
N HIS A 151 5.89 -13.79 -3.64
CA HIS A 151 7.25 -14.26 -3.87
C HIS A 151 8.33 -13.31 -3.34
N HIS A 152 8.10 -12.00 -3.43
CA HIS A 152 9.12 -10.98 -3.14
C HIS A 152 8.86 -10.16 -1.88
N GLY A 153 7.66 -10.22 -1.28
CA GLY A 153 7.28 -9.42 -0.12
C GLY A 153 7.21 -7.91 -0.41
N ARG A 154 7.11 -7.52 -1.68
CA ARG A 154 7.11 -6.12 -2.11
C ARG A 154 6.27 -5.90 -3.36
N MET A 155 5.85 -4.66 -3.56
CA MET A 155 5.20 -4.23 -4.79
C MET A 155 6.15 -4.33 -5.99
N PRO A 156 5.65 -4.69 -7.19
CA PRO A 156 6.46 -4.66 -8.40
C PRO A 156 6.81 -3.22 -8.79
N ASP A 157 7.92 -3.05 -9.52
CA ASP A 157 8.34 -1.73 -10.01
C ASP A 157 7.38 -1.20 -11.09
N ALA A 158 6.73 -2.12 -11.82
CA ALA A 158 5.72 -1.86 -12.83
C ALA A 158 4.76 -3.04 -12.95
N ILE A 159 3.50 -2.77 -13.28
CA ILE A 159 2.48 -3.76 -13.61
C ILE A 159 2.32 -3.76 -15.13
N TRP A 160 2.40 -4.93 -15.76
CA TRP A 160 2.39 -5.03 -17.22
C TRP A 160 1.01 -5.42 -17.74
N LEU A 161 0.45 -4.59 -18.61
CA LEU A 161 -0.75 -4.88 -19.40
C LEU A 161 -0.34 -5.13 -20.85
N GLY A 162 0.00 -6.37 -21.17
CA GLY A 162 0.66 -6.71 -22.44
C GLY A 162 2.04 -6.05 -22.55
N SER A 163 2.22 -5.15 -23.53
CA SER A 163 3.48 -4.39 -23.70
C SER A 163 3.52 -3.07 -22.94
N GLU A 164 2.41 -2.67 -22.31
CA GLU A 164 2.28 -1.40 -21.62
C GLU A 164 2.65 -1.55 -20.15
N ALA A 165 3.49 -0.65 -19.64
CA ALA A 165 3.83 -0.60 -18.23
C ALA A 165 2.91 0.38 -17.52
N ILE A 166 2.36 -0.02 -16.37
CA ILE A 166 1.56 0.80 -15.47
C ILE A 166 2.31 0.97 -14.16
N ALA A 167 2.45 2.20 -13.68
CA ALA A 167 3.03 2.49 -12.38
C ALA A 167 2.10 1.94 -11.25
N PRO A 168 2.65 1.49 -10.11
CA PRO A 168 1.82 0.97 -9.02
C PRO A 168 0.76 1.95 -8.49
N ALA A 169 1.06 3.25 -8.50
CA ALA A 169 0.11 4.29 -8.12
C ALA A 169 -1.10 4.36 -9.07
N ASP A 170 -0.84 4.35 -10.38
CA ASP A 170 -1.89 4.41 -11.41
C ASP A 170 -2.74 3.14 -11.41
N PHE A 171 -2.09 1.98 -11.24
CA PHE A 171 -2.79 0.70 -11.08
C PHE A 171 -3.75 0.74 -9.88
N LEU A 172 -3.27 1.20 -8.71
CA LEU A 172 -4.09 1.29 -7.50
C LEU A 172 -5.30 2.19 -7.69
N ILE A 173 -5.12 3.42 -8.20
CA ILE A 173 -6.25 4.35 -8.37
C ILE A 173 -7.24 3.82 -9.41
N THR A 174 -6.75 3.19 -10.47
CA THR A 174 -7.60 2.62 -11.53
C THR A 174 -8.44 1.46 -10.99
N ALA A 175 -7.82 0.53 -10.28
CA ALA A 175 -8.51 -0.59 -9.64
C ALA A 175 -9.48 -0.12 -8.54
N ALA A 176 -9.09 0.88 -7.77
CA ALA A 176 -9.95 1.48 -6.75
C ALA A 176 -11.20 2.14 -7.34
N ASP A 177 -11.07 2.88 -8.45
CA ASP A 177 -12.20 3.49 -9.15
C ASP A 177 -13.17 2.41 -9.68
N LEU A 178 -12.64 1.29 -10.21
CA LEU A 178 -13.44 0.14 -10.61
C LEU A 178 -14.22 -0.45 -9.42
N LEU A 179 -13.52 -0.81 -8.33
CA LEU A 179 -14.14 -1.40 -7.13
C LEU A 179 -15.22 -0.49 -6.55
N ARG A 180 -14.98 0.82 -6.48
CA ARG A 180 -15.97 1.80 -5.99
C ARG A 180 -17.22 1.86 -6.85
N LYS A 181 -17.07 1.89 -8.17
CA LYS A 181 -18.20 1.90 -9.10
C LYS A 181 -19.03 0.63 -9.00
N MET A 182 -18.37 -0.53 -8.90
CA MET A 182 -19.04 -1.81 -8.75
C MET A 182 -19.77 -1.92 -7.40
N ALA A 183 -19.11 -1.56 -6.29
CA ALA A 183 -19.73 -1.55 -4.96
C ALA A 183 -20.92 -0.58 -4.88
N ALA A 184 -20.84 0.59 -5.51
CA ALA A 184 -21.97 1.51 -5.60
C ALA A 184 -23.14 0.93 -6.42
N ALA A 185 -22.85 0.25 -7.53
CA ALA A 185 -23.87 -0.40 -8.35
C ALA A 185 -24.58 -1.55 -7.60
N GLN A 186 -23.86 -2.35 -6.81
CA GLN A 186 -24.40 -3.47 -6.02
C GLN A 186 -25.59 -3.07 -5.13
N ARG A 187 -25.62 -1.81 -4.68
CA ARG A 187 -26.69 -1.29 -3.80
C ARG A 187 -28.03 -1.08 -4.53
N SER A 188 -28.04 -1.07 -5.86
CA SER A 188 -29.21 -0.64 -6.66
C SER A 188 -29.53 -1.54 -7.85
N ARG A 189 -28.58 -2.33 -8.32
CA ARG A 189 -28.73 -3.21 -9.49
C ARG A 189 -27.77 -4.38 -9.41
N GLN A 190 -28.00 -5.36 -10.27
CA GLN A 190 -27.05 -6.43 -10.56
C GLN A 190 -25.73 -5.83 -11.07
N VAL A 191 -24.60 -6.29 -10.51
CA VAL A 191 -23.26 -5.85 -10.89
C VAL A 191 -22.70 -6.82 -11.90
N THR A 192 -22.17 -6.26 -12.98
CA THR A 192 -21.34 -6.97 -13.96
C THR A 192 -20.02 -6.23 -14.10
N LEU A 193 -19.01 -6.93 -14.58
CA LEU A 193 -17.72 -6.31 -14.87
C LEU A 193 -17.88 -5.38 -16.09
N PRO A 194 -17.55 -4.09 -16.01
CA PRO A 194 -17.52 -3.24 -17.21
C PRO A 194 -16.48 -3.77 -18.18
N SER A 195 -16.75 -3.75 -19.49
CA SER A 195 -15.78 -4.21 -20.50
C SER A 195 -14.51 -3.36 -20.52
N THR A 196 -14.66 -2.04 -20.37
CA THR A 196 -13.55 -1.10 -20.36
C THR A 196 -13.64 -0.12 -19.20
N ILE A 197 -12.49 0.24 -18.66
CA ILE A 197 -12.33 1.29 -17.66
C ILE A 197 -11.29 2.31 -18.13
N PRO A 198 -11.45 3.58 -17.76
CA PRO A 198 -10.43 4.59 -18.07
C PRO A 198 -9.26 4.49 -17.08
N LEU A 199 -8.02 4.56 -17.59
CA LEU A 199 -6.82 4.68 -16.76
C LEU A 199 -6.90 5.93 -15.87
N ARG A 200 -6.57 5.77 -14.59
CA ARG A 200 -6.51 6.86 -13.61
C ARG A 200 -5.05 7.09 -13.21
N THR A 201 -4.70 8.36 -13.03
CA THR A 201 -3.37 8.74 -12.56
C THR A 201 -3.36 8.94 -11.06
N GLY A 202 -2.40 8.32 -10.39
CA GLY A 202 -2.16 8.42 -8.96
C GLY A 202 -0.76 8.90 -8.62
N HIS A 203 -0.57 9.38 -7.41
CA HIS A 203 0.73 9.69 -6.85
C HIS A 203 0.75 9.41 -5.35
N LEU A 204 1.90 8.96 -4.85
CA LEU A 204 2.08 8.72 -3.43
C LEU A 204 2.37 10.04 -2.71
N ASP A 205 1.38 10.58 -2.02
CA ASP A 205 1.51 11.87 -1.34
C ASP A 205 2.38 11.75 -0.07
N SER A 206 2.48 10.54 0.49
CA SER A 206 3.37 10.24 1.62
C SER A 206 4.86 10.47 1.32
N GLU A 207 5.27 10.55 0.04
CA GLU A 207 6.65 10.91 -0.35
C GLU A 207 7.08 12.28 0.16
N ARG A 208 6.14 13.19 0.46
CA ARG A 208 6.43 14.54 0.98
C ARG A 208 7.16 14.54 2.33
N HIS A 209 7.07 13.44 3.08
CA HIS A 209 7.75 13.30 4.38
C HIS A 209 9.23 12.93 4.23
N VAL A 210 9.70 12.65 3.00
CA VAL A 210 11.10 12.39 2.70
C VAL A 210 11.76 13.68 2.22
N HIS A 211 12.73 14.16 2.98
CA HIS A 211 13.48 15.38 2.70
C HIS A 211 14.81 15.08 2.01
N ASP A 212 15.28 15.96 1.13
CA ASP A 212 16.55 15.78 0.42
C ASP A 212 17.76 16.13 1.31
N ASP A 213 17.59 17.07 2.25
CA ASP A 213 18.67 17.60 3.08
C ASP A 213 18.74 16.93 4.47
N VAL A 214 19.04 15.63 4.49
CA VAL A 214 19.09 14.81 5.71
C VAL A 214 20.52 14.46 6.15
N TRP A 215 21.53 14.88 5.39
CA TRP A 215 22.93 14.48 5.59
C TRP A 215 23.72 15.45 6.49
N ASN A 216 23.07 16.46 7.08
CA ASN A 216 23.70 17.49 7.92
C ASN A 216 24.13 17.02 9.33
N TRP A 217 24.43 15.74 9.50
CA TRP A 217 24.88 15.16 10.77
C TRP A 217 26.40 14.93 10.76
N VAL A 218 27.06 15.16 11.90
CA VAL A 218 28.53 15.09 12.08
C VAL A 218 29.17 13.75 11.67
N VAL A 219 28.37 12.68 11.58
CA VAL A 219 28.83 11.36 11.16
C VAL A 219 29.06 11.26 9.66
N PHE A 220 28.42 12.12 8.86
CA PHE A 220 28.61 12.17 7.42
C PHE A 220 29.77 13.11 7.07
N ALA A 221 30.50 12.77 6.01
CA ALA A 221 31.53 13.65 5.49
C ALA A 221 30.91 14.97 5.03
N LYS A 222 31.70 16.05 5.08
CA LYS A 222 31.31 17.32 4.48
C LYS A 222 30.98 17.10 2.99
N ASP A 223 29.86 17.65 2.54
CA ASP A 223 29.35 17.55 1.16
C ASP A 223 28.93 16.12 0.73
N PHE A 224 28.66 15.23 1.70
CA PHE A 224 28.09 13.90 1.42
C PHE A 224 26.68 14.03 0.84
N ASP A 225 26.42 13.29 -0.24
CA ASP A 225 25.10 13.17 -0.86
C ASP A 225 24.88 11.72 -1.33
N ALA A 226 23.63 11.26 -1.23
CA ALA A 226 23.22 9.92 -1.61
C ALA A 226 21.79 9.93 -2.19
N PRO A 227 21.60 10.50 -3.39
CA PRO A 227 20.26 10.72 -3.97
C PRO A 227 19.51 9.41 -4.23
N GLY A 228 20.22 8.31 -4.50
CA GLY A 228 19.61 6.98 -4.64
C GLY A 228 18.99 6.44 -3.34
N LEU A 229 19.56 6.79 -2.17
CA LEU A 229 18.96 6.43 -0.87
C LEU A 229 17.72 7.27 -0.59
N ILE A 230 17.73 8.55 -0.97
CA ILE A 230 16.56 9.43 -0.86
C ILE A 230 15.43 8.91 -1.75
N GLU A 231 15.71 8.54 -3.00
CA GLU A 231 14.70 7.97 -3.89
C GLU A 231 14.17 6.64 -3.36
N LEU A 232 15.03 5.77 -2.83
CA LEU A 232 14.57 4.53 -2.18
C LEU A 232 13.66 4.84 -0.98
N ALA A 233 13.99 5.84 -0.16
CA ALA A 233 13.14 6.26 0.95
C ALA A 233 11.77 6.78 0.47
N ARG A 234 11.72 7.51 -0.65
CA ARG A 234 10.44 7.92 -1.30
C ARG A 234 9.65 6.70 -1.75
N LEU A 235 10.27 5.74 -2.41
CA LEU A 235 9.61 4.52 -2.86
C LEU A 235 9.15 3.64 -1.69
N GLN A 236 9.81 3.69 -0.53
CA GLN A 236 9.36 3.00 0.68
C GLN A 236 8.35 3.81 1.49
N ALA A 237 7.99 5.03 1.08
CA ALA A 237 6.89 5.76 1.70
C ALA A 237 5.53 5.03 1.55
N TRP A 238 5.46 4.03 0.66
CA TRP A 238 4.34 3.09 0.53
C TRP A 238 4.04 2.31 1.81
N THR A 239 5.02 2.13 2.70
CA THR A 239 4.86 1.42 3.98
C THR A 239 4.58 2.36 5.15
N LEU A 240 4.53 3.67 4.91
CA LEU A 240 4.34 4.64 5.99
C LEU A 240 2.88 4.65 6.46
N LYS A 241 2.71 4.38 7.75
CA LYS A 241 1.49 4.63 8.52
C LYS A 241 1.86 5.26 9.86
N PRO A 242 1.00 6.12 10.44
CA PRO A 242 1.27 6.78 11.70
C PRO A 242 1.43 5.76 12.83
N ALA A 243 2.38 6.03 13.73
CA ALA A 243 2.56 5.27 14.95
C ALA A 243 1.47 5.66 15.95
N LEU A 244 0.56 4.72 16.25
CA LEU A 244 -0.51 4.92 17.22
C LEU A 244 -0.05 4.41 18.59
N LEU A 245 0.17 5.33 19.52
CA LEU A 245 0.64 5.01 20.85
C LEU A 245 -0.53 4.54 21.72
N HIS A 246 -0.44 3.30 22.21
CA HIS A 246 -1.45 2.74 23.10
C HIS A 246 -0.97 2.85 24.55
N TYR A 247 -1.60 3.74 25.33
CA TYR A 247 -1.44 3.74 26.78
C TYR A 247 -2.46 2.75 27.36
N GLY A 248 -1.96 1.63 27.90
CA GLY A 248 -2.77 0.69 28.68
C GLY A 248 -3.17 1.24 30.05
#